data_AF-A0AAD2PXK2-F1
#
_entry.id   AF-A0AAD2PXK2-F1
#
_cell.length_a   1.000
_cell.length_b   1.000
_cell.length_c   1.000
_cell.angle_alpha   90.00
_cell.angle_beta   90.00
_cell.angle_gamma   90.00
#
_symmetry.space_group_name_H-M   'P 1'
#
loop_
_entity.id
_entity.type
_entity.pdbx_description
1 polymer ?
#
loop_
_entity_poly.entity_id
_entity_poly.type
_entity_poly.pdbx_seq_one_letter_code
_entity_poly.pdbx_strand_id
1 'polypeptide(L)'
;MKYKDEVLGKRIEVEFKVGTVTQFFPGTIQKLKMELSDGIISCHHFIAFDDEDEYWFDLEKKETANQLRWPEKENIPQPDAKKLKTDDASSSIPQFPIIVLQEG
;
A
#
# COMPACT_ATOMS: atom_id res chain seq x y z
N MET A 1 -13.03 -0.94 13.34
CA MET A 1 -12.03 -1.25 12.31
C MET A 1 -11.38 0.03 11.81
N LYS A 2 -10.20 0.30 12.36
CA LYS A 2 -9.44 1.57 12.20
C LYS A 2 -8.50 1.56 10.99
N TYR A 3 -8.17 0.38 10.45
CA TYR A 3 -7.17 0.19 9.39
C TYR A 3 -7.78 -0.56 8.19
N LYS A 4 -8.31 0.20 7.21
CA LYS A 4 -8.90 -0.32 5.97
C LYS A 4 -8.00 -0.01 4.76
N ASP A 5 -8.56 0.34 3.62
CA ASP A 5 -7.82 0.64 2.39
C ASP A 5 -6.87 1.83 2.51
N GLU A 6 -7.11 2.73 3.47
CA GLU A 6 -6.29 3.93 3.71
C GLU A 6 -4.88 3.65 4.23
N VAL A 7 -4.61 2.41 4.68
CA VAL A 7 -3.26 2.01 5.11
C VAL A 7 -2.50 1.22 4.06
N LEU A 8 -3.15 0.81 2.98
CA LEU A 8 -2.47 0.17 1.87
C LEU A 8 -1.46 1.16 1.25
N GLY A 9 -0.25 0.67 0.99
CA GLY A 9 0.88 1.47 0.51
C GLY A 9 1.58 2.29 1.60
N LYS A 10 1.12 2.28 2.86
CA LYS A 10 1.85 2.91 3.96
C LYS A 10 2.98 2.02 4.45
N ARG A 11 4.08 2.65 4.84
CA ARG A 11 5.16 2.02 5.61
C ARG A 11 4.81 2.01 7.10
N ILE A 12 5.10 0.90 7.74
CA ILE A 12 4.98 0.68 9.18
C ILE A 12 6.22 -0.06 9.66
N GLU A 13 6.50 0.00 10.96
CA GLU A 13 7.53 -0.81 11.58
C GLU A 13 6.88 -1.79 12.56
N VAL A 14 7.17 -3.07 12.41
CA VAL A 14 6.59 -4.13 13.24
C VAL A 14 7.65 -4.66 14.19
N GLU A 15 7.26 -4.82 15.45
CA GLU A 15 8.11 -5.40 16.48
C GLU A 15 8.29 -6.91 16.24
N PHE A 16 9.55 -7.34 16.13
CA PHE A 16 9.98 -8.73 16.16
C PHE A 16 10.99 -8.97 17.26
N LYS A 17 10.91 -10.16 17.86
CA LYS A 17 11.87 -10.63 18.84
C LYS A 17 12.95 -11.44 18.14
N VAL A 18 14.15 -10.89 18.06
CA VAL A 18 15.31 -11.53 17.44
C VAL A 18 16.24 -11.99 18.55
N GLY A 19 16.12 -13.26 18.94
CA GLY A 19 16.83 -13.80 20.09
C GLY A 19 16.36 -13.19 21.42
N THR A 20 17.25 -12.45 22.09
CA THR A 20 16.96 -11.76 23.37
C THR A 20 16.61 -10.29 23.21
N VAL A 21 16.75 -9.73 21.99
CA VAL A 21 16.46 -8.33 21.72
C VAL A 21 15.16 -8.16 20.96
N THR A 22 14.55 -6.99 21.13
CA THR A 22 13.34 -6.60 20.42
C THR A 22 13.72 -5.52 19.43
N GLN A 23 13.40 -5.75 18.16
CA GLN A 23 13.74 -4.86 17.05
C GLN A 23 12.49 -4.56 16.22
N PHE A 24 12.46 -3.37 15.64
CA PHE A 24 11.39 -2.95 14.75
C PHE A 24 11.87 -3.08 13.32
N PHE A 25 11.15 -3.85 12.52
CA PHE A 25 11.46 -4.06 11.12
C PHE A 25 10.51 -3.24 10.25
N PRO A 26 11.03 -2.38 9.35
CA PRO A 26 10.20 -1.61 8.45
C PRO A 26 9.60 -2.50 7.37
N GLY A 27 8.32 -2.32 7.10
CA GLY A 27 7.60 -3.01 6.05
C GLY A 27 6.49 -2.16 5.45
N THR A 28 6.07 -2.55 4.25
CA THR A 28 5.03 -1.86 3.48
C THR A 28 3.78 -2.72 3.44
N ILE A 29 2.63 -2.12 3.77
CA ILE A 29 1.35 -2.81 3.70
C ILE A 29 0.93 -2.89 2.22
N GLN A 30 0.97 -4.09 1.62
CA GLN A 30 0.59 -4.23 0.20
C GLN A 30 -0.85 -4.70 -0.01
N LYS A 31 -1.39 -5.52 0.90
CA LYS A 31 -2.74 -6.10 0.75
C LYS A 31 -3.51 -6.10 2.06
N LEU A 32 -4.83 -6.10 1.96
CA LEU A 32 -5.76 -6.25 3.06
C LEU A 32 -6.66 -7.45 2.76
N LYS A 33 -6.90 -8.29 3.77
CA LYS A 33 -7.82 -9.42 3.73
C LYS A 33 -8.76 -9.29 4.92
N MET A 34 -10.03 -9.12 4.64
CA MET A 34 -11.09 -9.13 5.66
C MET A 34 -11.69 -10.52 5.72
N GLU A 35 -11.70 -11.12 6.91
CA GLU A 35 -12.31 -12.42 7.15
C GLU A 35 -13.46 -12.28 8.14
N LEU A 36 -14.62 -12.84 7.78
CA LEU A 36 -15.78 -12.91 8.66
C LEU A 36 -15.81 -14.32 9.25
N SER A 37 -15.64 -14.44 10.56
CA SER A 37 -15.71 -15.72 11.28
C SER A 37 -16.63 -15.57 12.49
N ASP A 38 -17.69 -16.37 12.53
CA ASP A 38 -18.67 -16.38 13.64
C ASP A 38 -19.29 -14.99 13.96
N GLY A 39 -19.53 -14.18 12.91
CA GLY A 39 -20.06 -12.82 13.05
C GLY A 39 -19.04 -11.76 13.51
N ILE A 40 -17.79 -12.16 13.74
CA ILE A 40 -16.67 -11.27 14.03
C ILE A 40 -15.92 -10.99 12.72
N ILE A 41 -15.69 -9.71 12.42
CA ILE A 41 -14.87 -9.31 11.28
C ILE A 41 -13.43 -9.17 11.77
N SER A 42 -12.47 -9.83 11.12
CA SER A 42 -11.03 -9.72 11.36
C SER A 42 -10.33 -9.14 10.13
N CYS A 43 -9.35 -8.26 10.34
CA CYS A 43 -8.58 -7.64 9.26
C CYS A 43 -7.14 -8.11 9.33
N HIS A 44 -6.73 -8.89 8.33
CA HIS A 44 -5.33 -9.26 8.12
C HIS A 44 -4.71 -8.36 7.05
N HIS A 45 -3.54 -7.81 7.32
CA HIS A 45 -2.78 -6.96 6.43
C HIS A 45 -1.51 -7.69 6.02
N PHE A 46 -1.25 -7.73 4.72
CA PHE A 46 -0.04 -8.30 4.16
C PHE A 46 1.05 -7.24 4.15
N ILE A 47 2.12 -7.50 4.90
CA ILE A 47 3.28 -6.62 5.01
C ILE A 47 4.44 -7.29 4.28
N ALA A 48 5.02 -6.57 3.33
CA ALA A 48 6.32 -6.94 2.75
C ALA A 48 7.41 -6.09 3.40
N PHE A 49 8.39 -6.77 4.00
CA PHE A 49 9.53 -6.15 4.66
C PHE A 49 10.64 -5.88 3.64
N ASP A 50 11.55 -4.96 3.97
CA ASP A 50 12.69 -4.63 3.11
C ASP A 50 13.68 -5.82 2.98
N ASP A 51 13.69 -6.74 3.94
CA ASP A 51 14.48 -7.99 3.92
C ASP A 51 13.87 -9.10 3.04
N GLU A 52 12.96 -8.76 2.11
CA GLU A 52 12.24 -9.69 1.20
C GLU A 52 11.26 -10.65 1.89
N ASP A 53 11.16 -10.61 3.21
CA ASP A 53 10.18 -11.36 3.98
C ASP A 53 8.76 -10.79 3.83
N GLU A 54 7.77 -11.68 3.80
CA GLU A 54 6.37 -11.33 3.59
C GLU A 54 5.46 -12.07 4.58
N TYR A 55 4.66 -11.32 5.34
CA TYR A 55 3.82 -11.90 6.39
C TYR A 55 2.46 -11.22 6.50
N TRP A 56 1.44 -12.01 6.87
CA TRP A 56 0.11 -11.50 7.21
C TRP A 56 0.06 -11.18 8.71
N PHE A 57 -0.32 -9.94 9.03
CA PHE A 57 -0.47 -9.46 10.40
C PHE A 57 -1.84 -8.87 10.65
N ASP A 58 -2.35 -9.05 11.85
CA ASP A 58 -3.52 -8.33 12.33
C ASP A 58 -3.03 -7.02 12.98
N LEU A 59 -3.08 -5.91 12.23
CA LEU A 59 -2.53 -4.63 12.69
C LEU A 59 -3.27 -4.10 13.92
N GLU A 60 -4.56 -4.38 14.04
CA GLU A 60 -5.37 -3.96 15.20
C GLU A 60 -4.86 -4.67 16.47
N LYS A 61 -4.56 -5.96 16.35
CA LYS A 61 -3.94 -6.74 17.43
C LYS A 61 -2.53 -6.24 17.78
N LYS A 62 -1.71 -5.94 16.78
CA LYS A 62 -0.33 -5.45 16.96
C LYS A 62 -0.28 -4.04 17.56
N GLU A 63 -1.17 -3.14 17.15
CA GLU A 63 -1.31 -1.81 17.76
C GLU A 63 -1.74 -1.92 19.23
N THR A 64 -2.75 -2.74 19.53
CA THR A 64 -3.23 -2.94 20.90
C THR A 64 -2.12 -3.49 21.80
N ALA A 65 -1.26 -4.34 21.25
CA ALA A 65 -0.09 -4.88 21.93
C ALA A 65 1.12 -3.91 21.95
N ASN A 66 0.99 -2.71 21.38
CA ASN A 66 2.05 -1.70 21.28
C ASN A 66 3.30 -2.19 20.49
N GLN A 67 3.09 -3.16 19.59
CA GLN A 67 4.09 -3.83 18.75
C GLN A 67 4.18 -3.26 17.32
N LEU A 68 3.54 -2.13 17.09
CA LEU A 68 3.48 -1.49 15.79
C LEU A 68 3.80 -0.01 15.94
N ARG A 69 4.67 0.47 15.07
CA ARG A 69 5.00 1.89 14.95
C ARG A 69 4.63 2.36 13.56
N TRP A 70 3.97 3.49 13.53
CA TRP A 70 3.84 4.27 12.31
C TRP A 70 5.03 5.20 12.30
N PRO A 71 5.96 5.11 11.33
CA PRO A 71 6.97 6.12 11.17
C PRO A 71 6.23 7.44 11.01
N GLU A 72 6.40 8.36 11.98
CA GLU A 72 5.83 9.70 11.91
C GLU A 72 6.22 10.25 10.55
N LYS A 73 5.24 10.72 9.78
CA LYS A 73 5.41 11.23 8.42
C LYS A 73 6.70 12.05 8.33
N GLU A 74 7.78 11.43 7.89
CA GLU A 74 8.90 12.17 7.36
C GLU A 74 8.30 12.90 6.16
N ASN A 75 8.56 14.19 6.11
CA ASN A 75 7.95 15.18 5.25
C ASN A 75 8.19 14.79 3.78
N ILE A 76 7.41 13.87 3.23
CA ILE A 76 7.43 13.59 1.80
C ILE A 76 6.91 14.89 1.18
N PRO A 77 7.73 15.65 0.43
CA PRO A 77 7.19 16.76 -0.33
C PRO A 77 6.08 16.15 -1.18
N GLN A 78 4.85 16.61 -0.96
CA GLN A 78 3.75 16.31 -1.87
C GLN A 78 4.30 16.59 -3.27
N PRO A 79 4.21 15.66 -4.25
CA PRO A 79 4.41 16.07 -5.62
C PRO A 79 3.38 17.16 -5.85
N ASP A 80 3.88 18.37 -6.08
CA ASP A 80 3.15 19.61 -6.22
C ASP A 80 1.91 19.34 -7.09
N ALA A 81 0.73 19.29 -6.46
CA ALA A 81 -0.54 19.30 -7.14
C ALA A 81 -0.72 20.70 -7.74
N LYS A 82 0.12 21.08 -8.70
CA LYS A 82 -0.08 22.27 -9.52
C LYS A 82 0.13 21.95 -10.98
N LYS A 83 -0.95 22.27 -11.69
CA LYS A 83 -1.08 22.50 -13.12
C LYS A 83 -1.14 21.24 -13.99
N LEU A 84 -2.34 20.66 -14.05
CA LEU A 84 -2.95 20.63 -15.38
C LEU A 84 -4.18 21.52 -15.36
N LYS A 85 -3.98 22.67 -15.98
CA LYS A 85 -4.92 23.76 -16.18
C LYS A 85 -6.07 23.21 -17.04
N THR A 86 -7.30 23.36 -16.56
CA THR A 86 -8.47 23.29 -17.42
C THR A 86 -8.39 24.48 -18.38
N ASP A 87 -7.86 24.27 -19.57
CA ASP A 87 -8.03 25.17 -20.70
C ASP A 87 -8.39 24.33 -21.92
N ASP A 88 -9.56 24.67 -22.43
CA ASP A 88 -10.12 24.39 -23.74
C ASP A 88 -9.07 24.19 -24.83
N ALA A 89 -8.99 22.98 -25.41
CA ALA A 89 -8.40 22.75 -26.73
C ALA A 89 -8.84 21.39 -27.31
N SER A 90 -9.82 21.48 -28.21
CA SER A 90 -9.97 20.75 -29.46
C SER A 90 -8.87 19.74 -29.86
N SER A 91 -9.32 18.58 -30.39
CA SER A 91 -8.63 17.68 -31.33
C SER A 91 -7.32 17.01 -30.89
N SER A 92 -7.37 15.69 -30.72
CA SER A 92 -6.74 14.73 -31.65
C SER A 92 -6.78 13.31 -31.08
N ILE A 93 -7.52 12.44 -31.76
CA ILE A 93 -7.50 10.99 -31.58
C ILE A 93 -6.15 10.49 -32.11
N PRO A 94 -5.42 9.58 -31.43
CA PRO A 94 -4.22 9.00 -32.03
C PRO A 94 -4.63 8.08 -33.21
N GLN A 95 -4.31 8.49 -34.44
CA GLN A 95 -4.39 7.64 -35.63
C GLN A 95 -3.27 6.60 -35.59
N PHE A 96 -3.62 5.35 -35.30
CA PHE A 96 -2.75 4.21 -35.62
C PHE A 96 -2.80 3.98 -37.15
N PRO A 97 -1.68 3.79 -37.86
CA PRO A 97 -1.71 3.42 -39.26
C PRO A 97 -2.18 1.97 -39.40
N ILE A 98 -3.33 1.78 -40.06
CA ILE A 98 -3.81 0.48 -40.54
C ILE A 98 -2.91 0.07 -41.72
N ILE A 99 -2.10 -0.96 -41.54
CA ILE A 99 -1.34 -1.58 -42.62
C ILE A 99 -2.32 -2.42 -43.44
N VAL A 100 -2.71 -1.95 -44.61
CA VAL A 100 -3.46 -2.74 -45.60
C VAL A 100 -2.46 -3.64 -46.33
N LEU A 101 -2.50 -4.94 -46.03
CA LEU A 101 -1.87 -5.96 -46.87
C LEU A 101 -2.77 -6.20 -48.09
N GLN A 102 -2.28 -5.80 -49.26
CA GLN A 102 -2.88 -6.11 -50.55
C GLN A 102 -1.97 -7.13 -51.23
N GLU A 103 -2.32 -8.41 -51.17
CA GLU A 103 -1.72 -9.44 -52.03
C GLU A 103 -2.65 -9.69 -53.22
N GLY A 104 -2.05 -9.69 -54.40
CA GLY A 104 -2.68 -9.99 -55.69
C GLY A 104 -2.60 -11.45 -56.08
#